data_AF-A0A1M3K8Z5-F1
#
_entry.id   AF-A0A1M3K8Z5-F1
#
_cell.length_a   1.000
_cell.length_b   1.000
_cell.length_c   1.000
_cell.angle_alpha   90.00
_cell.angle_beta   90.00
_cell.angle_gamma   90.00
#
_symmetry.space_group_name_H-M   'P 1'
#
loop_
_entity.id
_entity.type
_entity.pdbx_description
1 polymer ?
#
loop_
_entity_poly.entity_id
_entity_poly.type
_entity_poly.pdbx_seq_one_letter_code
_entity_poly.pdbx_strand_id
1 'polypeptide(L)'
;MATFKQDQMMEIGGTETQWRSICTIGGVFTILALIGILLDVVIGSITGGNLSTLPPTAIARFAQFQKFPLLGLYNLDLLNLINQLLLIPTYFALYAAHRKTGNAFAQLALIIFLVGTSIFITTNTALPMLELSNKYAGATSEAQKILLASAGEAMLARGAHGSLGVFIGFLIPNIAGLTMSLAMLSGKVFNKITSYLGIMGSAFLMLYIVLVTFAPMIKDMATAFAMPGGLLSIAWMILYAIRLFQLGQSVHEKKSDLT
;
A
#
# COMPACT_ATOMS: atom_id res chain seq x y z
N MET A 1 -14.82 31.04 36.41
CA MET A 1 -13.54 30.30 36.40
C MET A 1 -13.73 28.78 36.44
N ALA A 2 -14.68 28.24 37.22
CA ALA A 2 -14.98 26.80 37.26
C ALA A 2 -15.57 26.23 35.95
N THR A 3 -16.51 26.96 35.32
CA THR A 3 -17.15 26.57 34.06
C THR A 3 -16.16 26.45 32.90
N PHE A 4 -15.25 27.43 32.77
CA PHE A 4 -14.19 27.41 31.75
C PHE A 4 -13.25 26.21 31.86
N LYS A 5 -12.95 25.77 33.10
CA LYS A 5 -12.10 24.60 33.35
C LYS A 5 -12.84 23.28 33.02
N GLN A 6 -14.15 23.23 33.24
CA GLN A 6 -15.00 22.10 32.86
C GLN A 6 -15.14 21.96 31.35
N ASP A 7 -15.35 23.07 30.63
CA ASP A 7 -15.45 23.07 29.17
C ASP A 7 -14.15 22.59 28.52
N GLN A 8 -12.99 23.07 28.99
CA GLN A 8 -11.70 22.58 28.50
C GLN A 8 -11.45 21.10 28.81
N MET A 9 -11.89 20.60 29.97
CA MET A 9 -11.77 19.18 30.29
C MET A 9 -12.68 18.30 29.42
N MET A 10 -13.88 18.77 29.08
CA MET A 10 -14.78 18.08 28.14
C MET A 10 -14.21 18.08 26.71
N GLU A 11 -13.64 19.19 26.25
CA GLU A 11 -13.05 19.32 24.91
C GLU A 11 -11.80 18.42 24.74
N ILE A 12 -10.93 18.36 25.76
CA ILE A 12 -9.77 17.46 25.78
C ILE A 12 -10.23 15.99 25.78
N GLY A 13 -11.25 15.66 26.57
CA GLY A 13 -11.82 14.31 26.64
C GLY A 13 -12.45 13.85 25.31
N GLY A 14 -13.18 14.74 24.63
CA GLY A 14 -13.73 14.47 23.30
C GLY A 14 -12.65 14.23 22.25
N THR A 15 -11.62 15.07 22.25
CA THR A 15 -10.48 14.96 21.34
C THR A 15 -9.72 13.64 21.52
N GLU A 16 -9.41 13.25 22.76
CA GLU A 16 -8.73 11.97 23.05
C GLU A 16 -9.55 10.75 22.60
N THR A 17 -10.87 10.81 22.72
CA THR A 17 -11.77 9.75 22.24
C THR A 17 -11.69 9.62 20.72
N GLN A 18 -11.69 10.73 19.99
CA GLN A 18 -11.55 10.73 18.53
C GLN A 18 -10.23 10.10 18.06
N TRP A 19 -9.11 10.44 18.70
CA TRP A 19 -7.80 9.87 18.35
C TRP A 19 -7.69 8.37 18.62
N ARG A 20 -8.40 7.87 19.64
CA ARG A 20 -8.52 6.43 19.90
C ARG A 20 -9.31 5.73 18.82
N SER A 21 -10.46 6.29 18.41
CA SER A 21 -11.23 5.77 17.28
C SER A 21 -10.40 5.71 16.00
N ILE A 22 -9.60 6.75 15.73
CA ILE A 22 -8.66 6.77 14.59
C ILE A 22 -7.65 5.60 14.68
N CYS A 23 -7.10 5.32 15.86
CA CYS A 23 -6.19 4.18 16.04
C CYS A 23 -6.89 2.85 15.76
N THR A 24 -8.10 2.63 16.28
CA THR A 24 -8.89 1.42 16.02
C THR A 24 -9.24 1.26 14.54
N ILE A 25 -9.68 2.34 13.88
CA ILE A 25 -10.00 2.35 12.45
C ILE A 25 -8.75 2.00 11.64
N GLY A 26 -7.60 2.63 11.93
CA GLY A 26 -6.34 2.29 11.28
C GLY A 26 -5.93 0.83 11.48
N GLY A 27 -6.17 0.27 12.67
CA GLY A 27 -6.01 -1.17 12.92
C GLY A 27 -6.87 -2.02 11.99
N VAL A 28 -8.17 -1.74 11.89
CA VAL A 28 -9.11 -2.48 11.01
C VAL A 28 -8.67 -2.40 9.55
N PHE A 29 -8.37 -1.20 9.05
CA PHE A 29 -7.93 -1.00 7.67
C PHE A 29 -6.60 -1.71 7.38
N THR A 30 -5.72 -1.83 8.37
CA THR A 30 -4.50 -2.64 8.24
C THR A 30 -4.82 -4.13 8.08
N ILE A 31 -5.78 -4.66 8.84
CA ILE A 31 -6.19 -6.06 8.69
C ILE A 31 -6.80 -6.30 7.31
N LEU A 32 -7.63 -5.38 6.80
CA LEU A 32 -8.18 -5.46 5.44
C LEU A 32 -7.07 -5.47 4.38
N ALA A 33 -6.07 -4.58 4.51
CA ALA A 33 -4.92 -4.55 3.62
C ALA A 33 -4.08 -5.84 3.72
N LEU A 34 -3.88 -6.39 4.93
CA LEU A 34 -3.19 -7.66 5.14
C LEU A 34 -3.90 -8.83 4.44
N ILE A 35 -5.24 -8.89 4.50
CA ILE A 35 -6.02 -9.90 3.76
C ILE A 35 -5.76 -9.76 2.26
N GLY A 36 -5.79 -8.53 1.73
CA GLY A 36 -5.49 -8.27 0.32
C GLY A 36 -4.06 -8.66 -0.09
N ILE A 37 -3.06 -8.42 0.77
CA ILE A 37 -1.67 -8.84 0.54
C ILE A 37 -1.55 -10.37 0.55
N LEU A 38 -2.21 -11.06 1.48
CA LEU A 38 -2.21 -12.52 1.51
C LEU A 38 -2.92 -13.11 0.29
N LEU A 39 -4.02 -12.49 -0.17
CA LEU A 39 -4.67 -12.85 -1.42
C LEU A 39 -3.74 -12.67 -2.62
N ASP A 40 -2.97 -11.58 -2.67
CA ASP A 40 -1.98 -11.35 -3.72
C ASP A 40 -0.93 -12.46 -3.76
N VAL A 41 -0.36 -12.83 -2.60
CA VAL A 41 0.60 -13.95 -2.49
C VAL A 41 0.00 -15.27 -2.99
N VAL A 42 -1.26 -15.57 -2.63
CA VAL A 42 -1.95 -16.79 -3.06
C VAL A 42 -2.20 -16.78 -4.58
N ILE A 43 -2.75 -15.69 -5.12
CA ILE A 43 -3.04 -15.56 -6.56
C ILE A 43 -1.75 -15.62 -7.36
N GLY A 44 -0.71 -14.89 -6.94
CA GLY A 44 0.61 -14.93 -7.57
C GLY A 44 1.20 -16.34 -7.59
N SER A 45 1.08 -17.08 -6.49
CA SER A 45 1.57 -18.46 -6.40
C SER A 45 0.82 -19.42 -7.35
N ILE A 46 -0.50 -19.27 -7.48
CA ILE A 46 -1.34 -20.13 -8.35
C ILE A 46 -1.14 -19.79 -9.84
N THR A 47 -0.97 -18.51 -10.17
CA THR A 47 -0.82 -18.02 -11.55
C THR A 47 0.62 -18.12 -12.06
N GLY A 48 1.53 -18.63 -11.23
CA GLY A 48 2.93 -18.89 -11.56
C GLY A 48 3.88 -17.72 -11.29
N GLY A 49 3.37 -16.55 -10.88
CA GLY A 49 4.15 -15.39 -10.41
C GLY A 49 5.19 -14.84 -11.38
N ASN A 50 5.33 -15.44 -12.56
CA ASN A 50 6.41 -15.20 -13.48
C ASN A 50 6.02 -14.05 -14.41
N LEU A 51 6.57 -12.87 -14.14
CA LEU A 51 6.36 -11.69 -14.96
C LEU A 51 6.76 -11.91 -16.44
N SER A 52 7.60 -12.90 -16.73
CA SER A 52 8.04 -13.25 -18.08
C SER A 52 7.02 -14.08 -18.87
N THR A 53 6.03 -14.67 -18.21
CA THR A 53 4.93 -15.41 -18.88
C THR A 53 3.73 -14.52 -19.16
N LEU A 54 3.75 -13.28 -18.68
CA LEU A 54 2.68 -12.33 -18.94
C LEU A 54 2.65 -11.94 -20.42
N PRO A 55 1.46 -11.77 -21.01
CA PRO A 55 1.34 -11.36 -22.41
C PRO A 55 2.08 -10.04 -22.64
N PRO A 56 3.09 -9.99 -23.54
CA PRO A 56 3.97 -8.84 -23.65
C PRO A 56 3.36 -7.68 -24.45
N THR A 57 2.37 -7.97 -25.30
CA THR A 57 1.75 -6.96 -26.19
C THR A 57 0.37 -6.55 -25.71
N ALA A 58 -0.03 -5.35 -26.08
CA ALA A 58 -1.35 -4.79 -25.79
C ALA A 58 -2.47 -5.67 -26.33
N ILE A 59 -2.33 -6.18 -27.56
CA ILE A 59 -3.33 -7.04 -28.18
C ILE A 59 -3.49 -8.34 -27.38
N ALA A 60 -2.38 -8.96 -26.95
CA ALA A 60 -2.44 -10.17 -26.15
C ALA A 60 -3.02 -9.91 -24.75
N ARG A 61 -2.77 -8.73 -24.17
CA ARG A 61 -3.42 -8.27 -22.94
C ARG A 61 -4.91 -8.01 -23.12
N PHE A 62 -5.33 -7.43 -24.24
CA PHE A 62 -6.75 -7.28 -24.56
C PHE A 62 -7.42 -8.65 -24.67
N ALA A 63 -6.81 -9.62 -25.34
CA ALA A 63 -7.32 -10.99 -25.40
C ALA A 63 -7.43 -11.63 -24.00
N GLN A 64 -6.44 -11.39 -23.12
CA GLN A 64 -6.52 -11.81 -21.72
C GLN A 64 -7.71 -11.17 -21.00
N PHE A 65 -7.95 -9.86 -21.18
CA PHE A 65 -9.10 -9.16 -20.61
C PHE A 65 -10.44 -9.71 -21.10
N GLN A 66 -10.55 -10.07 -22.39
CA GLN A 66 -11.77 -10.66 -22.94
C GLN A 66 -12.05 -12.07 -22.40
N LYS A 67 -11.00 -12.85 -22.09
CA LYS A 67 -11.14 -14.22 -21.58
C LYS A 67 -11.27 -14.27 -20.05
N PHE A 68 -10.47 -13.49 -19.34
CA PHE A 68 -10.32 -13.50 -17.88
C PHE A 68 -10.12 -12.06 -17.36
N PRO A 69 -11.18 -11.23 -17.29
CA PRO A 69 -11.07 -9.81 -16.98
C PRO A 69 -10.44 -9.55 -15.61
N LEU A 70 -10.82 -10.32 -14.58
CA LEU A 70 -10.26 -10.17 -13.23
C LEU A 70 -8.76 -10.48 -13.19
N LEU A 71 -8.29 -11.47 -13.94
CA LEU A 71 -6.87 -11.80 -14.04
C LEU A 71 -6.10 -10.70 -14.80
N GLY A 72 -6.70 -10.11 -15.83
CA GLY A 72 -6.14 -8.94 -16.51
C GLY A 72 -5.98 -7.74 -15.57
N LEU A 73 -6.99 -7.45 -14.75
CA LEU A 73 -6.94 -6.37 -13.75
C LEU A 73 -5.88 -6.64 -12.67
N TYR A 74 -5.82 -7.88 -12.18
CA TYR A 74 -4.82 -8.33 -11.21
C TYR A 74 -3.38 -8.12 -11.75
N ASN A 75 -3.12 -8.57 -12.97
CA ASN A 75 -1.78 -8.46 -13.59
C ASN A 75 -1.37 -7.02 -13.95
N LEU A 76 -2.26 -6.04 -13.80
CA LEU A 76 -1.98 -4.62 -13.90
C LEU A 76 -2.13 -3.92 -12.54
N ASP A 77 -1.88 -4.65 -11.45
CA ASP A 77 -1.76 -4.11 -10.09
C ASP A 77 -3.04 -3.50 -9.50
N LEU A 78 -4.24 -3.88 -9.97
CA LEU A 78 -5.47 -3.35 -9.39
C LEU A 78 -5.63 -3.73 -7.91
N LEU A 79 -5.28 -4.97 -7.53
CA LEU A 79 -5.33 -5.39 -6.13
C LEU A 79 -4.35 -4.59 -5.27
N ASN A 80 -3.14 -4.34 -5.79
CA ASN A 80 -2.15 -3.50 -5.15
C ASN A 80 -2.65 -2.05 -4.98
N LEU A 81 -3.36 -1.51 -5.98
CA LEU A 81 -4.00 -0.20 -5.90
C LEU A 81 -5.01 -0.13 -4.76
N ILE A 82 -5.89 -1.13 -4.66
CA ILE A 82 -6.90 -1.20 -3.60
C ILE A 82 -6.23 -1.30 -2.22
N ASN A 83 -5.21 -2.16 -2.08
CA ASN A 83 -4.44 -2.26 -0.83
C ASN A 83 -3.76 -0.92 -0.47
N GLN A 84 -3.22 -0.22 -1.46
CA GLN A 84 -2.59 1.09 -1.26
C GLN A 84 -3.59 2.13 -0.70
N LEU A 85 -4.83 2.12 -1.20
CA LEU A 85 -5.91 2.97 -0.69
C LEU A 85 -6.33 2.60 0.74
N LEU A 86 -6.45 1.31 1.03
CA LEU A 86 -6.80 0.82 2.37
C LEU A 86 -5.76 1.22 3.42
N LEU A 87 -4.51 1.45 3.02
CA LEU A 87 -3.46 1.87 3.92
C LEU A 87 -3.46 3.39 4.25
N ILE A 88 -4.29 4.20 3.59
CA ILE A 88 -4.40 5.65 3.92
C ILE A 88 -4.84 5.87 5.39
N PRO A 89 -5.97 5.29 5.85
CA PRO A 89 -6.35 5.37 7.27
C PRO A 89 -5.29 4.77 8.21
N THR A 90 -4.59 3.72 7.78
CA THR A 90 -3.50 3.11 8.54
C THR A 90 -2.36 4.10 8.79
N TYR A 91 -1.83 4.74 7.75
CA TYR A 91 -0.72 5.71 7.91
C TYR A 91 -1.14 6.93 8.71
N PHE A 92 -2.40 7.37 8.57
CA PHE A 92 -2.93 8.44 9.41
C PHE A 92 -3.00 8.02 10.89
N ALA A 93 -3.41 6.79 11.18
CA ALA A 93 -3.41 6.26 12.54
C ALA A 93 -1.99 6.08 13.13
N LEU A 94 -1.02 5.68 12.32
CA LEU A 94 0.38 5.61 12.72
C LEU A 94 0.96 6.99 13.06
N TYR A 95 0.61 8.02 12.30
CA TYR A 95 0.90 9.40 12.65
C TYR A 95 0.21 9.81 13.96
N ALA A 96 -1.09 9.52 14.10
CA ALA A 96 -1.86 9.82 15.30
C ALA A 96 -1.25 9.20 16.56
N ALA A 97 -0.71 7.98 16.46
CA ALA A 97 -0.02 7.30 17.56
C ALA A 97 1.25 8.04 18.02
N HIS A 98 1.92 8.77 17.12
CA HIS A 98 3.14 9.54 17.40
C HIS A 98 2.88 11.03 17.68
N ARG A 99 1.64 11.51 17.57
CA ARG A 99 1.33 12.95 17.70
C ARG A 99 1.79 13.54 19.04
N LYS A 100 1.67 12.78 20.13
CA LYS A 100 2.03 13.23 21.49
C LYS A 100 3.54 13.27 21.74
N THR A 101 4.33 12.55 20.94
CA THR A 101 5.79 12.55 21.05
C THR A 101 6.43 13.62 20.17
N GLY A 102 5.65 14.36 19.38
CA GLY A 102 6.15 15.42 18.50
C GLY A 102 7.05 14.91 17.37
N ASN A 103 6.92 13.65 16.98
CA ASN A 103 7.83 13.04 16.02
C ASN A 103 7.53 13.51 14.58
N ALA A 104 8.31 14.47 14.11
CA ALA A 104 8.19 15.02 12.75
C ALA A 104 8.36 13.96 11.64
N PHE A 105 9.12 12.88 11.88
CA PHE A 105 9.27 11.80 10.90
C PHE A 105 7.98 11.02 10.66
N ALA A 106 7.10 10.90 11.67
CA ALA A 106 5.80 10.24 11.48
C ALA A 106 4.89 11.06 10.55
N GLN A 107 4.91 12.38 10.69
CA GLN A 107 4.17 13.28 9.80
C GLN A 107 4.76 13.27 8.38
N LEU A 108 6.09 13.32 8.27
CA LEU A 108 6.78 13.23 6.98
C LEU A 108 6.43 11.91 6.26
N ALA A 109 6.45 10.79 6.98
CA ALA A 109 6.08 9.49 6.43
C ALA A 109 4.65 9.45 5.91
N LEU A 110 3.69 10.06 6.62
CA LEU A 110 2.31 10.21 6.14
C LEU A 110 2.25 11.01 4.84
N ILE A 111 2.96 12.15 4.76
CA ILE A 111 2.97 12.99 3.55
C ILE A 111 3.57 12.21 2.37
N ILE A 112 4.71 11.57 2.56
CA ILE A 112 5.36 10.74 1.54
C ILE A 112 4.42 9.62 1.09
N PHE A 113 3.71 8.98 2.03
CA PHE A 113 2.78 7.90 1.74
C PHE A 113 1.61 8.38 0.87
N LEU A 114 1.00 9.52 1.22
CA LEU A 114 -0.10 10.10 0.46
C LEU A 114 0.34 10.48 -0.96
N VAL A 115 1.50 11.14 -1.09
CA VAL A 115 2.06 11.51 -2.40
C VAL A 115 2.36 10.26 -3.24
N GLY A 116 3.00 9.25 -2.65
CA GLY A 116 3.28 7.98 -3.33
C GLY A 116 2.02 7.25 -3.76
N THR A 117 1.00 7.21 -2.89
CA THR A 117 -0.30 6.61 -3.18
C THR A 117 -1.01 7.34 -4.32
N SER A 118 -1.03 8.68 -4.31
CA SER A 118 -1.60 9.47 -5.39
C SER A 118 -0.90 9.22 -6.73
N ILE A 119 0.43 9.15 -6.74
CA ILE A 119 1.20 8.81 -7.94
C ILE A 119 0.82 7.39 -8.40
N PHE A 120 0.88 6.39 -7.52
CA PHE A 120 0.55 5.00 -7.83
C PHE A 120 -0.82 4.87 -8.51
N ILE A 121 -1.86 5.46 -7.91
CA ILE A 121 -3.24 5.41 -8.41
C ILE A 121 -3.34 6.08 -9.78
N THR A 122 -2.77 7.27 -9.94
CA THR A 122 -2.88 8.04 -11.19
C THR A 122 -2.03 7.47 -12.33
N THR A 123 -1.00 6.69 -12.01
CA THR A 123 -0.18 5.98 -13.00
C THR A 123 -0.70 4.59 -13.36
N ASN A 124 -1.56 3.98 -12.54
CA ASN A 124 -2.08 2.64 -12.76
C ASN A 124 -2.92 2.57 -14.05
N THR A 125 -2.72 1.51 -14.83
CA THR A 125 -3.36 1.35 -16.14
C THR A 125 -4.39 0.22 -16.19
N ALA A 126 -4.74 -0.44 -15.08
CA ALA A 126 -5.64 -1.59 -15.07
C ALA A 126 -7.01 -1.28 -15.68
N LEU A 127 -7.68 -0.22 -15.18
CA LEU A 127 -9.01 0.18 -15.67
C LEU A 127 -8.95 0.78 -17.09
N PRO A 128 -8.01 1.70 -17.42
CA PRO A 128 -7.85 2.16 -18.80
C PRO A 128 -7.59 1.02 -19.80
N MET A 129 -6.78 0.03 -19.44
CA MET A 129 -6.48 -1.11 -20.32
C MET A 129 -7.70 -2.01 -20.55
N LEU A 130 -8.54 -2.20 -19.52
CA LEU A 130 -9.83 -2.89 -19.67
C LEU A 130 -10.77 -2.13 -20.61
N GLU A 131 -10.85 -0.81 -20.48
CA GLU A 131 -11.65 0.03 -21.39
C GLU A 131 -11.14 -0.05 -22.83
N LEU A 132 -9.83 0.04 -23.04
CA LEU A 132 -9.21 -0.12 -24.36
C LEU A 132 -9.46 -1.51 -24.95
N SER A 133 -9.41 -2.57 -24.13
CA SER A 133 -9.75 -3.93 -24.55
C SER A 133 -11.17 -4.02 -25.10
N ASN A 134 -12.15 -3.45 -24.39
CA ASN A 134 -13.54 -3.45 -24.82
C ASN A 134 -13.75 -2.66 -26.12
N LYS A 135 -13.10 -1.49 -26.24
CA LYS A 135 -13.13 -0.70 -27.48
C LYS A 135 -12.48 -1.47 -28.65
N TYR A 136 -11.40 -2.20 -28.40
CA TYR A 136 -10.71 -2.99 -29.41
C TYR A 136 -11.57 -4.15 -29.90
N ALA A 137 -12.24 -4.85 -28.98
CA ALA A 137 -13.17 -5.94 -29.30
C ALA A 137 -14.38 -5.46 -30.12
N GLY A 138 -14.88 -4.24 -29.86
CA GLY A 138 -15.99 -3.63 -30.60
C GLY A 138 -15.59 -2.91 -31.90
N ALA A 139 -14.30 -2.80 -32.21
CA ALA A 139 -13.84 -2.07 -33.39
C ALA A 139 -14.10 -2.86 -34.69
N THR A 140 -14.73 -2.22 -35.66
CA THR A 140 -15.10 -2.82 -36.95
C THR A 140 -14.09 -2.54 -38.06
N SER A 141 -13.24 -1.52 -37.90
CA SER A 141 -12.21 -1.16 -38.87
C SER A 141 -10.81 -1.52 -38.37
N GLU A 142 -9.94 -1.93 -39.29
CA GLU A 142 -8.55 -2.25 -38.99
C GLU A 142 -7.77 -1.02 -38.47
N ALA A 143 -8.04 0.15 -39.05
CA ALA A 143 -7.43 1.40 -38.61
C ALA A 143 -7.75 1.71 -37.13
N GLN A 144 -9.00 1.48 -36.69
CA GLN A 144 -9.39 1.67 -35.30
C GLN A 144 -8.71 0.66 -34.36
N LYS A 145 -8.58 -0.60 -34.79
CA LYS A 145 -7.85 -1.63 -34.03
C LYS A 145 -6.38 -1.25 -33.83
N ILE A 146 -5.71 -0.80 -34.88
CA ILE A 146 -4.31 -0.35 -34.80
C ILE A 146 -4.15 0.82 -33.82
N LEU A 147 -5.06 1.80 -33.87
CA LEU A 147 -5.03 2.95 -32.97
C LEU A 147 -5.21 2.53 -31.50
N LEU A 148 -6.14 1.62 -31.21
CA LEU A 148 -6.40 1.12 -29.87
C LEU A 148 -5.27 0.23 -29.34
N ALA A 149 -4.68 -0.61 -30.20
CA ALA A 149 -3.50 -1.39 -29.86
C ALA A 149 -2.32 -0.48 -29.50
N SER A 150 -2.08 0.57 -30.29
CA SER A 150 -1.02 1.56 -30.01
C SER A 150 -1.24 2.29 -28.69
N ALA A 151 -2.48 2.67 -28.37
CA ALA A 151 -2.84 3.24 -27.07
C ALA A 151 -2.59 2.24 -25.93
N GLY A 152 -2.87 0.95 -26.15
CA GLY A 152 -2.58 -0.11 -25.19
C GLY A 152 -1.08 -0.29 -24.94
N GLU A 153 -0.23 -0.20 -25.97
CA GLU A 153 1.22 -0.28 -25.81
C GLU A 153 1.75 0.89 -24.95
N ALA A 154 1.21 2.09 -25.16
CA ALA A 154 1.51 3.24 -24.31
C ALA A 154 1.08 3.00 -22.84
N MET A 155 -0.05 2.32 -22.61
CA MET A 155 -0.48 1.94 -21.25
C MET A 155 0.43 0.88 -20.62
N LEU A 156 0.96 -0.07 -21.41
CA LEU A 156 1.92 -1.05 -20.90
C LEU A 156 3.26 -0.40 -20.53
N ALA A 157 3.77 0.52 -21.36
CA ALA A 157 4.99 1.26 -21.06
C ALA A 157 4.86 2.11 -19.77
N ARG A 158 3.65 2.64 -19.51
CA ARG A 158 3.34 3.45 -18.33
C ARG A 158 3.11 2.61 -17.07
N GLY A 159 2.37 1.52 -17.17
CA GLY A 159 1.71 0.90 -16.02
C GLY A 159 1.88 -0.61 -15.87
N ALA A 160 2.62 -1.28 -16.77
CA ALA A 160 2.87 -2.70 -16.60
C ALA A 160 3.76 -2.95 -15.37
N HIS A 161 3.49 -4.02 -14.63
CA HIS A 161 4.29 -4.41 -13.49
C HIS A 161 5.76 -4.63 -13.89
N GLY A 162 6.68 -3.98 -13.18
CA GLY A 162 8.12 -4.00 -13.51
C GLY A 162 8.51 -3.14 -14.72
N SER A 163 7.60 -2.35 -15.28
CA SER A 163 7.95 -1.32 -16.26
C SER A 163 8.64 -0.12 -15.60
N LEU A 164 9.32 0.70 -16.39
CA LEU A 164 9.94 1.94 -15.91
C LEU A 164 8.89 2.92 -15.38
N GLY A 165 7.68 2.94 -15.96
CA GLY A 165 6.63 3.90 -15.61
C GLY A 165 6.05 3.70 -14.21
N VAL A 166 6.07 2.48 -13.66
CA VAL A 166 5.55 2.20 -12.32
C VAL A 166 6.56 2.45 -11.20
N PHE A 167 7.84 2.65 -11.54
CA PHE A 167 8.94 2.73 -10.57
C PHE A 167 8.67 3.70 -9.42
N ILE A 168 8.29 4.95 -9.73
CA ILE A 168 8.05 5.99 -8.73
C ILE A 168 6.84 5.63 -7.85
N GLY A 169 5.78 5.09 -8.46
CA GLY A 169 4.58 4.67 -7.76
C GLY A 169 4.85 3.57 -6.74
N PHE A 170 5.75 2.63 -7.02
CA PHE A 170 6.12 1.57 -6.07
C PHE A 170 7.21 2.00 -5.08
N LEU A 171 8.15 2.86 -5.49
CA LEU A 171 9.27 3.25 -4.64
C LEU A 171 8.84 4.16 -3.48
N ILE A 172 8.05 5.21 -3.76
CA ILE A 172 7.70 6.24 -2.76
C ILE A 172 6.93 5.65 -1.56
N PRO A 173 5.93 4.76 -1.72
CA PRO A 173 5.28 4.11 -0.57
C PRO A 173 6.25 3.32 0.31
N ASN A 174 7.29 2.71 -0.26
CA ASN A 174 8.32 2.03 0.53
C ASN A 174 9.24 3.00 1.27
N ILE A 175 9.55 4.16 0.69
CA ILE A 175 10.26 5.25 1.40
C ILE A 175 9.41 5.74 2.59
N ALA A 176 8.09 5.85 2.42
CA ALA A 176 7.19 6.16 3.53
C ALA A 176 7.22 5.08 4.62
N GLY A 177 7.20 3.80 4.26
CA GLY A 177 7.33 2.68 5.20
C GLY A 177 8.63 2.72 5.99
N LEU A 178 9.75 2.97 5.31
CA LEU A 178 11.06 3.14 5.93
C LEU A 178 11.06 4.33 6.90
N THR A 179 10.56 5.49 6.46
CA THR A 179 10.50 6.71 7.26
C THR A 179 9.61 6.52 8.50
N MET A 180 8.46 5.86 8.34
CA MET A 180 7.57 5.53 9.46
C MET A 180 8.24 4.57 10.44
N SER A 181 9.00 3.59 9.94
CA SER A 181 9.73 2.64 10.78
C SER A 181 10.85 3.31 11.59
N LEU A 182 11.51 4.34 11.03
CA LEU A 182 12.46 5.19 11.75
C LEU A 182 11.75 6.06 12.81
N ALA A 183 10.55 6.55 12.51
CA ALA A 183 9.71 7.27 13.48
C ALA A 183 9.31 6.35 14.65
N MET A 184 8.96 5.10 14.37
CA MET A 184 8.67 4.09 15.41
C MET A 184 9.87 3.84 16.33
N LEU A 185 11.08 3.78 15.78
CA LEU A 185 12.31 3.54 16.54
C LEU A 185 12.62 4.68 17.51
N SER A 186 12.43 5.93 17.07
CA SER A 186 12.69 7.14 17.85
C SER A 186 11.55 7.48 18.82
N GLY A 187 10.29 7.20 18.45
CA GLY A 187 9.10 7.59 19.20
C GLY A 187 8.78 6.73 20.43
N LYS A 188 9.36 5.52 20.56
CA LYS A 188 9.13 4.58 21.67
C LYS A 188 7.65 4.18 21.91
N VAL A 189 6.74 4.53 21.01
CA VAL A 189 5.32 4.13 21.04
C VAL A 189 5.15 2.66 20.64
N PHE A 190 6.03 2.20 19.74
CA PHE A 190 6.11 0.84 19.22
C PHE A 190 7.38 0.14 19.71
N ASN A 191 7.41 -1.18 19.68
CA ASN A 191 8.59 -1.96 20.04
C ASN A 191 9.70 -1.79 18.96
N LYS A 192 10.96 -1.87 19.36
CA LYS A 192 12.12 -1.87 18.47
C LYS A 192 12.05 -2.97 17.41
N ILE A 193 11.52 -4.15 17.77
CA ILE A 193 11.32 -5.26 16.81
C ILE A 193 10.43 -4.81 15.65
N THR A 194 9.29 -4.17 15.94
CA THR A 194 8.40 -3.61 14.91
C THR A 194 9.18 -2.67 13.99
N SER A 195 10.00 -1.79 14.57
CA SER A 195 10.78 -0.82 13.79
C SER A 195 11.81 -1.51 12.86
N TYR A 196 12.55 -2.50 13.36
CA TYR A 196 13.54 -3.21 12.54
C TYR A 196 12.91 -4.02 11.42
N LEU A 197 11.78 -4.69 11.67
CA LEU A 197 11.05 -5.43 10.63
C LEU A 197 10.60 -4.50 9.50
N GLY A 198 10.07 -3.33 9.85
CA GLY A 198 9.65 -2.34 8.85
C GLY A 198 10.81 -1.74 8.06
N ILE A 199 11.96 -1.46 8.72
CA ILE A 199 13.19 -0.99 8.04
C ILE A 199 13.68 -2.05 7.05
N MET A 200 13.86 -3.29 7.49
CA MET A 200 14.40 -4.36 6.63
C MET A 200 13.41 -4.71 5.51
N GLY A 201 12.12 -4.81 5.82
CA GLY A 201 11.07 -5.07 4.83
C GLY A 201 11.04 -4.01 3.73
N SER A 202 10.99 -2.73 4.12
CA SER A 202 11.01 -1.61 3.17
C SER A 202 12.30 -1.58 2.35
N ALA A 203 13.46 -1.79 2.97
CA ALA A 203 14.75 -1.78 2.28
C ALA A 203 14.86 -2.91 1.22
N PHE A 204 14.42 -4.12 1.56
CA PHE A 204 14.42 -5.25 0.62
C PHE A 204 13.44 -5.03 -0.54
N LEU A 205 12.25 -4.49 -0.27
CA LEU A 205 11.29 -4.16 -1.32
C LEU A 205 11.79 -3.02 -2.21
N MET A 206 12.42 -1.98 -1.66
CA MET A 206 13.06 -0.93 -2.45
C MET A 206 14.17 -1.50 -3.34
N LEU A 207 15.03 -2.37 -2.79
CA LEU A 207 16.07 -3.03 -3.56
C LEU A 207 15.48 -3.86 -4.69
N TYR A 208 14.44 -4.67 -4.41
CA TYR A 208 13.71 -5.42 -5.42
C TYR A 208 13.17 -4.49 -6.54
N ILE A 209 12.50 -3.39 -6.18
CA ILE A 209 11.91 -2.45 -7.15
C ILE A 209 12.99 -1.84 -8.04
N VAL A 210 14.13 -1.44 -7.48
CA VAL A 210 15.26 -0.91 -8.27
C VAL A 210 15.81 -1.97 -9.22
N LEU A 211 16.04 -3.20 -8.75
CA LEU A 211 16.59 -4.28 -9.56
C LEU A 211 15.63 -4.71 -10.68
N VAL A 212 14.36 -4.94 -10.37
CA VAL A 212 13.38 -5.41 -11.36
C VAL A 212 13.14 -4.37 -12.47
N THR A 213 13.28 -3.08 -12.14
CA THR A 213 13.01 -1.96 -13.06
C THR A 213 14.23 -1.63 -13.92
N PHE A 214 15.42 -1.52 -13.33
CA PHE A 214 16.63 -1.05 -14.03
C PHE A 214 17.61 -2.16 -14.43
N ALA A 215 17.48 -3.35 -13.86
CA ALA A 215 18.36 -4.48 -14.15
C ALA A 215 17.56 -5.71 -14.61
N PRO A 216 16.85 -5.64 -15.76
CA PRO A 216 15.97 -6.70 -16.23
C PRO A 216 16.68 -8.06 -16.45
N MET A 217 18.00 -8.05 -16.66
CA MET A 217 18.82 -9.25 -16.83
C MET A 217 18.94 -10.12 -15.56
N ILE A 218 18.70 -9.53 -14.38
CA ILE A 218 18.80 -10.21 -13.07
C ILE A 218 17.45 -10.27 -12.35
N LYS A 219 16.33 -10.24 -13.09
CA LYS A 219 14.97 -10.28 -12.52
C LYS A 219 14.74 -11.48 -11.61
N ASP A 220 15.23 -12.66 -12.00
CA ASP A 220 15.09 -13.88 -11.19
C ASP A 220 15.88 -13.81 -9.87
N MET A 221 16.97 -13.03 -9.83
CA MET A 221 17.68 -12.75 -8.58
C MET A 221 16.97 -11.67 -7.77
N ALA A 222 16.34 -10.69 -8.42
CA ALA A 222 15.60 -9.62 -7.75
C ALA A 222 14.43 -10.18 -6.92
N THR A 223 13.73 -11.21 -7.42
CA THR A 223 12.62 -11.86 -6.70
C THR A 223 13.06 -12.50 -5.38
N ALA A 224 14.35 -12.85 -5.23
CA ALA A 224 14.91 -13.36 -3.97
C ALA A 224 14.86 -12.32 -2.84
N PHE A 225 14.78 -11.02 -3.15
CA PHE A 225 14.59 -9.96 -2.16
C PHE A 225 13.11 -9.65 -1.92
N ALA A 226 12.24 -9.86 -2.91
CA ALA A 226 10.82 -9.58 -2.81
C ALA A 226 10.15 -10.43 -1.73
N MET A 227 10.40 -11.75 -1.71
CA MET A 227 9.76 -12.65 -0.75
C MET A 227 10.15 -12.33 0.71
N PRO A 228 11.44 -12.25 1.08
CA PRO A 228 11.81 -11.84 2.45
C PRO A 228 11.30 -10.43 2.79
N GLY A 229 11.39 -9.47 1.85
CA GLY A 229 10.90 -8.11 2.06
C GLY A 229 9.39 -8.06 2.34
N GLY A 230 8.60 -8.82 1.59
CA GLY A 230 7.16 -8.97 1.77
C GLY A 230 6.80 -9.61 3.11
N LEU A 231 7.46 -10.71 3.49
CA LEU A 231 7.22 -11.39 4.77
C LEU A 231 7.56 -10.51 5.97
N LEU A 232 8.68 -9.79 5.92
CA LEU A 232 9.07 -8.82 6.93
C LEU A 232 8.06 -7.68 7.05
N SER A 233 7.54 -7.21 5.90
CA SER A 233 6.50 -6.18 5.86
C SER A 233 5.18 -6.68 6.45
N ILE A 234 4.76 -7.91 6.15
CA ILE A 234 3.58 -8.54 6.75
C ILE A 234 3.72 -8.61 8.28
N ALA A 235 4.88 -9.08 8.77
CA ALA A 235 5.15 -9.15 10.20
C ALA A 235 5.13 -7.75 10.85
N TRP A 236 5.72 -6.75 10.19
CA TRP A 236 5.65 -5.35 10.62
C TRP A 236 4.21 -4.86 10.74
N MET A 237 3.38 -5.13 9.72
CA MET A 237 1.97 -4.76 9.67
C MET A 237 1.14 -5.39 10.79
N ILE A 238 1.34 -6.68 11.05
CA ILE A 238 0.66 -7.38 12.15
C ILE A 238 1.01 -6.72 13.49
N LEU A 239 2.30 -6.47 13.75
CA LEU A 239 2.74 -5.92 15.03
C LEU A 239 2.23 -4.49 15.26
N TYR A 240 2.29 -3.61 14.25
CA TYR A 240 1.79 -2.26 14.44
C TYR A 240 0.26 -2.23 14.50
N ALA A 241 -0.47 -3.13 13.81
CA ALA A 241 -1.92 -3.23 13.90
C ALA A 241 -2.38 -3.61 15.32
N ILE A 242 -1.74 -4.63 15.91
CA ILE A 242 -1.97 -5.01 17.31
C ILE A 242 -1.78 -3.80 18.23
N ARG A 243 -0.70 -3.04 18.02
CA ARG A 243 -0.40 -1.86 18.84
C ARG A 243 -1.43 -0.74 18.63
N LEU A 244 -1.92 -0.53 17.41
CA LEU A 244 -2.99 0.44 17.13
C LEU A 244 -4.29 0.08 17.87
N PHE A 245 -4.67 -1.20 17.90
CA PHE A 245 -5.83 -1.64 18.68
C PHE A 245 -5.64 -1.42 20.19
N GLN A 246 -4.47 -1.72 20.74
CA GLN A 246 -4.16 -1.44 22.15
C GLN A 246 -4.29 0.05 22.50
N LEU A 247 -3.79 0.93 21.62
CA LEU A 247 -3.92 2.38 21.79
C LEU A 247 -5.39 2.83 21.72
N GLY A 248 -6.19 2.23 20.85
CA GLY A 248 -7.63 2.50 20.73
C GLY A 248 -8.46 2.05 21.93
N GLN A 249 -8.08 0.95 22.59
CA GLN A 249 -8.82 0.35 23.72
C GLN A 249 -8.49 0.96 25.10
N SER A 250 -7.53 1.87 25.18
CA SER A 250 -6.97 2.32 26.46
C SER A 250 -7.91 3.21 27.31
N VAL A 251 -9.04 2.72 27.84
CA VAL A 251 -9.60 2.98 29.20
C VAL A 251 -10.79 2.03 29.43
N HIS A 252 -10.61 1.06 30.32
CA HIS A 252 -11.69 0.52 31.14
C HIS A 252 -11.31 0.32 32.62
N GLU A 253 -10.06 0.56 33.02
CA GLU A 253 -9.54 0.17 34.36
C GLU A 253 -9.50 1.25 35.44
N LYS A 254 -10.10 2.44 35.24
CA LYS A 254 -10.01 3.52 36.25
C LYS A 254 -11.35 4.05 36.75
N LYS A 255 -12.32 3.15 36.97
CA LYS A 255 -13.59 3.49 37.64
C LYS A 255 -14.02 2.49 38.73
N SER A 256 -13.16 1.57 39.16
CA SER A 256 -13.48 0.53 40.16
C SER A 256 -12.95 0.79 41.58
N ASP A 257 -12.09 1.80 41.80
CA ASP A 257 -11.43 2.01 43.11
C ASP A 257 -11.97 3.23 43.88
N LEU A 258 -13.20 3.67 43.59
CA LEU A 258 -13.89 4.73 44.34
C LEU A 258 -15.36 4.34 44.58
N THR A 259 -15.55 3.24 45.31
CA THR A 259 -16.75 2.95 46.11
C THR A 259 -16.34 2.22 47.38
#